data_AF-A0A081PGT2-F1
#
_entry.id   AF-A0A081PGT2-F1
#
_cell.length_a   1.000
_cell.length_b   1.000
_cell.length_c   1.000
_cell.angle_alpha   90.00
_cell.angle_beta   90.00
_cell.angle_gamma   90.00
#
_symmetry.space_group_name_H-M   'P 1'
#
loop_
_entity.id
_entity.type
_entity.pdbx_description
1 polymer ?
#
loop_
_entity_poly.entity_id
_entity_poly.type
_entity_poly.pdbx_seq_one_letter_code
_entity_poly.pdbx_strand_id
1 'polypeptide(L)'
;MNKPLPFKGFHTNQDGTVLKIYRTATKDCKTCPMKSTCVPNKTWRQIIRTIYDEQYLRAFSRQHSKRGRQMKKLRQSTVEPVFGSLTHYYGLRKIGVLGQAGAHKVMLMAAIAFNLKKYLKKGGRKPSQAFFEAVIDTLQRHLLAFSTILANQ
;
A
#
# COMPACT_ATOMS: atom_id res chain seq x y z
N MET A 1 -2.58 32.46 25.52
CA MET A 1 -2.28 31.04 25.85
C MET A 1 -1.80 30.25 24.62
N ASN A 2 -0.86 30.78 23.83
CA ASN A 2 -0.37 30.15 22.58
C ASN A 2 1.16 29.96 22.61
N LYS A 3 1.71 29.54 23.76
CA LYS A 3 3.13 29.23 23.84
C LYS A 3 3.36 27.84 23.22
N PRO A 4 4.19 27.70 22.18
CA PRO A 4 4.50 26.39 21.61
C PRO A 4 5.21 25.52 22.65
N LEU A 5 4.93 24.21 22.67
CA LEU A 5 5.67 23.30 23.53
C LEU A 5 7.10 23.16 22.99
N PRO A 6 8.13 23.47 23.80
CA PRO A 6 9.51 23.33 23.35
C PRO A 6 9.88 21.86 23.18
N PHE A 7 10.68 21.59 22.16
CA PHE A 7 11.33 20.29 21.98
C PHE A 7 12.27 20.01 23.17
N LYS A 8 12.26 18.78 23.69
CA LYS A 8 13.11 18.37 24.81
C LYS A 8 14.10 17.27 24.48
N GLY A 9 13.83 16.46 23.47
CA GLY A 9 14.74 15.38 23.09
C GLY A 9 14.03 14.22 22.43
N PHE A 10 14.81 13.18 22.17
CA PHE A 10 14.34 11.93 21.61
C PHE A 10 14.17 10.87 22.69
N HIS A 11 13.24 9.96 22.48
CA HIS A 11 13.05 8.76 23.30
C HIS A 11 12.84 7.56 22.38
N THR A 12 13.52 6.47 22.68
CA THR A 12 13.37 5.22 21.94
C THR A 12 12.51 4.27 22.75
N ASN A 13 11.42 3.81 22.16
CA ASN A 13 10.58 2.79 22.80
C ASN A 13 11.25 1.41 22.75
N GLN A 14 10.71 0.46 23.51
CA GLN A 14 11.19 -0.93 23.51
C GLN A 14 11.19 -1.56 22.11
N ASP A 15 10.28 -1.14 21.24
CA ASP A 15 10.18 -1.57 19.83
C ASP A 15 11.22 -0.93 18.90
N GLY A 16 12.18 -0.15 19.42
CA GLY A 16 13.17 0.58 18.63
C GLY A 16 12.65 1.83 17.92
N THR A 17 11.37 2.19 18.11
CA THR A 17 10.79 3.39 17.50
C THR A 17 11.29 4.66 18.18
N VAL A 18 11.80 5.60 17.39
CA VAL A 18 12.30 6.90 17.88
C VAL A 18 11.18 7.95 17.89
N LEU A 19 11.03 8.64 19.02
CA LEU A 19 9.98 9.62 19.28
C LEU A 19 10.57 10.97 19.67
N LYS A 20 10.00 12.06 19.16
CA LYS A 20 10.26 13.44 19.57
C LYS A 20 9.36 13.80 20.76
N ILE A 21 9.95 14.26 21.85
CA ILE A 21 9.23 14.72 23.05
C ILE A 21 9.19 16.25 23.06
N TYR A 22 7.98 16.78 23.18
CA TYR A 22 7.71 18.20 23.41
C TYR A 22 7.01 18.34 24.76
N ARG A 23 7.54 19.14 25.68
CA ARG A 23 6.90 19.36 26.99
C ARG A 23 7.11 20.77 27.51
N THR A 24 6.13 21.27 28.26
CA THR A 24 6.24 22.54 28.97
C THR A 24 7.19 22.43 30.16
N ALA A 25 7.69 23.57 30.64
CA ALA A 25 8.35 23.61 31.95
C ALA A 25 7.32 23.39 33.06
N THR A 26 7.72 22.72 34.14
CA THR A 26 6.85 22.51 35.30
C THR A 26 6.35 23.83 35.89
N LYS A 27 7.20 24.87 35.90
CA LYS A 27 6.85 26.21 36.38
C LYS A 27 5.68 26.80 35.59
N ASP A 28 5.71 26.67 34.26
CA ASP A 28 4.65 27.16 33.37
C ASP A 28 3.30 26.46 33.64
N CYS A 29 3.30 25.16 33.97
CA CYS A 29 2.08 24.43 34.29
C CYS A 29 1.58 24.66 35.72
N LYS A 30 2.47 24.97 36.68
CA LYS A 30 2.09 25.21 38.08
C LYS A 30 1.23 26.47 38.24
N THR A 31 1.55 27.53 37.50
CA THR A 31 0.81 28.80 37.53
C THR A 31 -0.31 28.88 36.49
N CYS A 32 -0.52 27.81 35.72
CA CYS A 32 -1.51 27.81 34.64
C CYS A 32 -2.93 27.62 35.19
N PRO A 33 -3.87 28.55 34.93
CA PRO A 33 -5.25 28.43 35.40
C PRO A 33 -6.00 27.25 34.76
N MET A 34 -5.56 26.77 33.60
CA MET A 34 -6.15 25.61 32.91
C MET A 34 -5.51 24.27 33.29
N LYS A 35 -4.64 24.21 34.32
CA LYS A 35 -3.93 22.97 34.67
C LYS A 35 -4.90 21.82 34.98
N SER A 36 -5.96 22.10 35.75
CA SER A 36 -6.99 21.12 36.13
C SER A 36 -7.63 20.46 34.91
N THR A 37 -7.92 21.22 33.85
CA THR A 37 -8.53 20.69 32.63
C THR A 37 -7.50 20.13 31.64
N CYS A 38 -6.31 20.72 31.56
CA CYS A 38 -5.32 20.40 30.52
C CYS A 38 -4.42 19.20 30.86
N VAL A 39 -3.93 19.12 32.09
CA VAL A 39 -3.07 18.02 32.59
C VAL A 39 -3.36 17.79 34.08
N PRO A 40 -4.53 17.20 34.42
CA PRO A 40 -4.96 17.04 35.81
C PRO A 40 -3.97 16.20 36.64
N ASN A 41 -3.51 15.08 36.08
CA ASN A 41 -2.72 14.08 36.80
C ASN A 41 -1.22 14.17 36.50
N LYS A 42 -0.76 15.24 35.82
CA LYS A 42 0.64 15.39 35.41
C LYS A 42 1.19 16.74 35.82
N THR A 43 2.49 16.76 36.07
CA THR A 43 3.23 17.96 36.47
C THR A 43 3.45 18.94 35.30
N TRP A 44 3.47 18.44 34.06
CA TRP A 44 3.64 19.23 32.84
C TRP A 44 2.81 18.66 31.69
N ARG A 45 2.51 19.51 30.70
CA ARG A 45 1.90 19.08 29.44
C ARG A 45 2.98 18.49 28.56
N GLN A 46 2.72 17.32 27.98
CA GLN A 46 3.63 16.63 27.09
C GLN A 46 2.90 16.15 25.84
N ILE A 47 3.53 16.33 24.68
CA ILE A 47 3.12 15.76 23.40
C ILE A 47 4.29 14.94 22.88
N ILE A 48 3.99 13.73 22.43
CA ILE A 48 4.97 12.82 21.84
C ILE A 48 4.59 12.69 20.37
N ARG A 49 5.58 12.87 19.48
CA ARG A 49 5.41 12.70 18.04
C ARG A 49 6.45 11.73 17.52
N THR A 50 6.10 10.97 16.49
CA THR A 50 7.11 10.17 15.79
C THR A 50 8.11 11.09 15.08
N ILE A 51 9.33 10.62 14.86
CA ILE A 51 10.29 11.34 14.00
C ILE A 51 9.76 11.55 12.58
N TYR A 52 8.84 10.68 12.14
CA TYR A 52 8.24 10.69 10.82
C TYR A 52 6.94 11.53 10.72
N ASP A 53 6.65 12.39 11.70
CA ASP A 53 5.36 13.10 11.80
C ASP A 53 5.06 13.91 10.52
N GLU A 54 6.08 14.53 9.92
CA GLU A 54 5.96 15.26 8.66
C GLU A 54 5.50 14.38 7.49
N GLN A 55 6.05 13.17 7.37
CA GLN A 55 5.68 12.21 6.35
C GLN A 55 4.24 11.71 6.56
N TYR A 56 3.84 11.47 7.81
CA TYR A 56 2.46 11.13 8.16
C TYR A 56 1.49 12.26 7.81
N LEU A 57 1.82 13.51 8.16
CA LEU A 57 0.99 14.68 7.83
C LEU A 57 0.86 14.87 6.32
N ARG A 58 1.94 14.66 5.55
CA ARG A 58 1.91 14.67 4.08
C ARG A 58 1.00 13.58 3.51
N ALA A 59 1.06 12.36 4.05
CA ALA A 59 0.19 11.28 3.63
C ALA A 59 -1.28 11.57 3.98
N PHE A 60 -1.52 12.11 5.18
CA PHE A 60 -2.83 12.52 5.65
C PHE A 60 -3.44 13.59 4.75
N SER A 61 -2.71 14.67 4.45
CA SER A 61 -3.18 15.75 3.58
C SER A 61 -3.50 15.24 2.17
N ARG A 62 -2.62 14.38 1.60
CA ARG A 62 -2.86 13.73 0.31
C ARG A 62 -4.16 12.93 0.31
N GLN A 63 -4.43 12.15 1.36
CA GLN A 63 -5.63 11.33 1.47
C GLN A 63 -6.91 12.17 1.61
N HIS A 64 -6.84 13.32 2.30
CA HIS A 64 -7.98 14.21 2.53
C HIS A 64 -8.25 15.17 1.35
N SER A 65 -7.30 15.34 0.44
CA SER A 65 -7.51 16.08 -0.81
C SER A 65 -8.71 15.54 -1.61
N LYS A 66 -9.31 16.37 -2.47
CA LYS A 66 -10.44 15.95 -3.35
C LYS A 66 -10.06 14.71 -4.18
N ARG A 67 -8.87 14.73 -4.79
CA ARG A 67 -8.30 13.61 -5.55
C ARG A 67 -8.11 12.38 -4.66
N GLY A 68 -7.52 12.54 -3.48
CA GLY A 68 -7.31 11.45 -2.52
C GLY A 68 -8.61 10.76 -2.12
N ARG A 69 -9.65 11.54 -1.81
CA ARG A 69 -10.99 11.03 -1.49
C ARG A 69 -11.62 10.28 -2.66
N GLN A 70 -11.51 10.79 -3.89
CA GLN A 70 -11.99 10.10 -5.08
C GLN A 70 -11.24 8.78 -5.32
N MET A 71 -9.91 8.80 -5.26
CA MET A 71 -9.09 7.59 -5.43
C MET A 71 -9.35 6.56 -4.33
N LYS A 72 -9.63 6.98 -3.09
CA LYS A 72 -10.04 6.08 -2.01
C LYS A 72 -11.32 5.34 -2.36
N LYS A 73 -12.37 6.05 -2.81
CA LYS A 73 -13.64 5.44 -3.22
C LYS A 73 -13.44 4.44 -4.36
N LEU A 74 -12.65 4.80 -5.37
CA LEU A 74 -12.34 3.91 -6.49
C LEU A 74 -11.60 2.65 -6.02
N ARG A 75 -10.61 2.79 -5.14
CA ARG A 75 -9.84 1.66 -4.59
C ARG A 75 -10.74 0.69 -3.82
N GLN A 76 -11.67 1.22 -3.02
CA GLN A 76 -12.65 0.44 -2.25
C GLN A 76 -13.57 -0.39 -3.15
N SER A 77 -13.95 0.12 -4.33
CA SER A 77 -14.84 -0.59 -5.25
C SER A 77 -14.13 -1.50 -6.25
N THR A 78 -12.83 -1.29 -6.49
CA THR A 78 -12.10 -2.00 -7.55
C THR A 78 -11.03 -2.94 -7.01
N VAL A 79 -10.06 -2.41 -6.28
CA VAL A 79 -8.82 -3.11 -5.94
C VAL A 79 -8.96 -3.92 -4.65
N GLU A 80 -9.56 -3.34 -3.60
CA GLU A 80 -9.72 -4.03 -2.31
C GLU A 80 -10.56 -5.32 -2.39
N PRO A 81 -11.69 -5.37 -3.13
CA PRO A 81 -12.48 -6.60 -3.23
C PRO A 81 -11.72 -7.73 -3.95
N VAL A 82 -10.88 -7.37 -4.93
CA VAL A 82 -10.02 -8.34 -5.64
C VAL A 82 -8.98 -8.90 -4.68
N PHE A 83 -8.29 -8.04 -3.93
CA PHE A 83 -7.33 -8.50 -2.91
C PHE A 83 -7.98 -9.40 -1.86
N GLY A 84 -9.15 -9.02 -1.33
CA GLY A 84 -9.89 -9.86 -0.39
C GLY A 84 -10.23 -11.22 -0.98
N SER A 85 -10.61 -11.27 -2.26
CA SER A 85 -10.89 -12.53 -2.95
C SER A 85 -9.62 -13.40 -3.08
N LEU A 86 -8.51 -12.78 -3.47
CA LEU A 86 -7.20 -13.44 -3.59
C LEU A 86 -6.75 -14.06 -2.27
N THR A 87 -6.85 -13.32 -1.16
CA THR A 87 -6.39 -13.79 0.16
C THR A 87 -7.33 -14.82 0.79
N HIS A 88 -8.65 -14.68 0.63
CA HIS A 88 -9.62 -15.54 1.31
C HIS A 88 -10.04 -16.78 0.50
N TYR A 89 -10.22 -16.66 -0.82
CA TYR A 89 -10.75 -17.74 -1.64
C TYR A 89 -9.72 -18.41 -2.55
N TYR A 90 -8.69 -17.67 -2.99
CA TYR A 90 -7.68 -18.19 -3.91
C TYR A 90 -6.34 -18.54 -3.24
N GLY A 91 -6.32 -18.62 -1.90
CA GLY A 91 -5.16 -19.13 -1.16
C GLY A 91 -3.95 -18.19 -1.09
N LEU A 92 -4.03 -16.94 -1.56
CA LEU A 92 -2.91 -15.98 -1.50
C LEU A 92 -2.78 -15.28 -0.14
N ARG A 93 -3.21 -15.94 0.94
CA ARG A 93 -2.95 -15.49 2.31
C ARG A 93 -1.45 -15.52 2.64
N LYS A 94 -0.72 -16.48 2.06
CA LYS A 94 0.73 -16.61 2.18
C LYS A 94 1.31 -16.82 0.79
N ILE A 95 2.46 -16.20 0.53
CA ILE A 95 3.23 -16.40 -0.70
C ILE A 95 4.32 -17.42 -0.37
N GLY A 96 4.34 -18.56 -1.06
CA GLY A 96 5.26 -19.67 -0.78
C GLY A 96 6.67 -19.50 -1.33
N VAL A 97 6.96 -18.40 -2.03
CA VAL A 97 8.27 -18.13 -2.62
C VAL A 97 9.05 -17.11 -1.79
N LEU A 98 10.37 -17.31 -1.71
CA LEU A 98 11.27 -16.40 -1.01
C LEU A 98 11.67 -15.22 -1.90
N GLY A 99 11.86 -14.07 -1.25
CA GLY A 99 12.36 -12.85 -1.89
C GLY A 99 11.30 -12.04 -2.65
N GLN A 100 11.59 -10.75 -2.78
CA GLN A 100 10.69 -9.77 -3.42
C GLN A 100 10.42 -10.09 -4.89
N ALA A 101 11.44 -10.54 -5.63
CA ALA A 101 11.30 -10.88 -7.05
C ALA A 101 10.35 -12.06 -7.26
N GLY A 102 10.43 -13.10 -6.42
CA GLY A 102 9.51 -14.23 -6.44
C GLY A 102 8.08 -13.80 -6.12
N ALA A 103 7.90 -13.05 -5.03
CA ALA A 103 6.59 -12.53 -4.64
C ALA A 103 5.94 -11.68 -5.74
N HIS A 104 6.74 -10.84 -6.41
CA HIS A 104 6.27 -10.03 -7.52
C HIS A 104 5.72 -10.89 -8.68
N LYS A 105 6.43 -11.95 -9.07
CA LYS A 105 5.98 -12.88 -10.12
C LYS A 105 4.66 -13.55 -9.76
N VAL A 106 4.53 -14.04 -8.52
CA VAL A 106 3.28 -14.65 -8.03
C VAL A 106 2.12 -13.66 -8.10
N MET A 107 2.33 -12.42 -7.64
CA MET A 107 1.31 -11.38 -7.67
C MET A 107 0.90 -11.00 -9.09
N LEU A 108 1.84 -10.92 -10.03
CA LEU A 108 1.55 -10.67 -11.44
C LEU A 108 0.70 -11.79 -12.05
N MET A 109 1.08 -13.05 -11.84
CA MET A 109 0.30 -14.19 -12.34
C MET A 109 -1.11 -14.21 -11.76
N ALA A 110 -1.25 -13.94 -10.46
CA ALA A 110 -2.54 -13.84 -9.79
C ALA A 110 -3.42 -12.73 -10.39
N ALA A 111 -2.83 -11.55 -10.64
CA ALA A 111 -3.54 -10.43 -11.24
C ALA A 111 -4.00 -10.74 -12.67
N ILE A 112 -3.14 -11.35 -13.50
CA ILE A 112 -3.46 -11.77 -14.87
C ILE A 112 -4.60 -12.78 -14.84
N ALA A 113 -4.48 -13.85 -14.04
CA ALA A 113 -5.50 -14.89 -13.93
C ALA A 113 -6.85 -14.33 -13.45
N PHE A 114 -6.85 -13.44 -12.45
CA PHE A 114 -8.07 -12.80 -11.96
C PHE A 114 -8.72 -11.90 -13.01
N ASN A 115 -7.92 -11.12 -13.74
CA ASN A 115 -8.41 -10.26 -14.81
C ASN A 115 -9.00 -11.08 -15.97
N LEU A 116 -8.34 -12.17 -16.37
CA LEU A 116 -8.87 -13.11 -17.36
C LEU A 116 -10.20 -13.72 -16.92
N LYS A 117 -10.29 -14.20 -15.66
CA LYS A 117 -11.55 -14.72 -15.10
C LYS A 117 -12.67 -13.68 -15.16
N LYS A 118 -12.37 -12.42 -14.81
CA LYS A 118 -13.35 -11.31 -14.87
C LYS A 118 -13.77 -10.99 -16.29
N TYR A 119 -12.83 -11.01 -17.25
CA TYR A 119 -13.09 -10.81 -18.67
C TYR A 119 -14.03 -11.88 -19.22
N LEU A 120 -13.71 -13.15 -18.98
CA LEU A 120 -14.52 -14.29 -19.43
C LEU A 120 -15.94 -14.27 -18.83
N LYS A 121 -16.07 -13.97 -17.53
CA LYS A 121 -17.38 -13.90 -16.85
C LYS A 121 -18.29 -12.80 -17.39
N LYS A 122 -17.73 -11.67 -17.86
CA LYS A 122 -18.50 -10.53 -18.37
C LYS A 122 -18.88 -10.66 -19.85
N GLY A 123 -18.74 -11.84 -20.45
CA GLY A 123 -18.98 -12.02 -21.87
C GLY A 123 -17.95 -11.25 -22.70
N GLY A 124 -16.68 -11.28 -22.28
CA GLY A 124 -15.57 -10.83 -23.12
C GLY A 124 -15.80 -11.35 -24.53
N ARG A 125 -15.65 -10.46 -25.54
CA ARG A 125 -15.85 -10.84 -26.94
C ARG A 125 -15.14 -12.16 -27.14
N LYS A 126 -15.86 -13.21 -27.55
CA LYS A 126 -15.21 -14.45 -27.99
C LYS A 126 -14.15 -14.00 -28.99
N PRO A 127 -12.86 -14.29 -28.77
CA PRO A 127 -11.88 -13.99 -29.80
C PRO A 127 -12.41 -14.62 -31.08
N SER A 128 -12.42 -13.87 -32.19
CA SER A 128 -12.93 -14.44 -33.43
C SER A 128 -12.13 -15.70 -33.72
N GLN A 129 -12.78 -16.73 -34.27
CA GLN A 129 -12.09 -17.95 -34.66
C GLN A 129 -10.86 -17.63 -35.55
N ALA A 130 -11.01 -16.62 -36.42
CA ALA A 130 -9.94 -16.04 -37.23
C ALA A 130 -8.75 -15.50 -36.42
N PHE A 131 -8.96 -14.94 -35.22
CA PHE A 131 -7.86 -14.49 -34.36
C PHE A 131 -7.04 -15.66 -33.80
N PHE A 132 -7.71 -16.74 -33.38
CA PHE A 132 -7.00 -17.94 -32.93
C PHE A 132 -6.26 -18.63 -34.07
N GLU A 133 -6.88 -18.75 -35.23
CA GLU A 133 -6.25 -19.29 -36.44
C GLU A 133 -5.01 -18.46 -36.83
N ALA A 134 -5.10 -17.12 -36.80
CA ALA A 134 -3.96 -16.25 -37.08
C ALA A 134 -2.82 -16.43 -36.07
N VAL A 135 -3.12 -16.56 -34.77
CA VAL A 135 -2.09 -16.78 -33.74
C VAL A 135 -1.42 -18.15 -33.90
N ILE A 136 -2.19 -19.20 -34.16
CA ILE A 136 -1.68 -20.55 -34.39
C ILE A 136 -0.80 -20.59 -35.64
N ASP A 137 -1.25 -19.99 -36.73
CA ASP A 137 -0.50 -19.91 -37.98
C ASP A 137 0.82 -19.13 -37.79
N THR A 138 0.78 -18.02 -37.06
CA THR A 138 1.98 -17.22 -36.77
C THR A 138 2.97 -18.02 -35.92
N LEU A 139 2.50 -18.77 -34.91
CA LEU A 139 3.33 -19.64 -34.08
C LEU A 139 3.92 -20.80 -34.89
N GLN A 140 3.13 -21.44 -35.76
CA GLN A 140 3.61 -22.49 -36.65
C GLN A 140 4.69 -21.96 -37.60
N ARG A 141 4.49 -20.78 -38.20
CA ARG A 141 5.50 -20.14 -39.05
C ARG A 141 6.81 -19.87 -38.30
N HIS A 142 6.73 -19.37 -37.07
CA HIS A 142 7.93 -19.16 -36.26
C HIS A 142 8.61 -20.47 -35.85
N LEU A 143 7.86 -21.51 -35.50
CA LEU A 143 8.39 -22.84 -35.20
C LEU A 143 9.08 -23.47 -36.40
N LEU A 144 8.45 -23.40 -37.58
CA LEU A 144 9.01 -23.90 -38.83
C LEU A 144 10.26 -23.11 -39.25
N ALA A 145 10.25 -21.79 -39.09
CA ALA A 145 11.45 -20.97 -39.33
C ALA A 145 12.58 -21.32 -38.36
N PHE A 146 12.26 -21.61 -37.10
CA PHE A 146 13.26 -22.07 -36.13
C PHE A 146 13.83 -23.45 -36.48
N SER A 147 12.99 -24.39 -36.92
CA SER A 147 13.43 -25.74 -37.27
C SER A 147 14.27 -25.75 -38.55
N THR A 148 13.97 -24.90 -39.55
CA THR A 148 14.78 -24.79 -40.77
C THR A 148 16.14 -24.15 -40.51
N ILE A 149 16.23 -23.19 -39.57
CA ILE A 149 17.51 -22.62 -39.14
C ILE A 149 18.36 -23.68 -38.42
N LEU A 150 17.75 -24.50 -37.57
CA LEU A 150 18.46 -25.59 -36.88
C LEU A 150 18.87 -26.74 -37.81
N ALA A 151 18.12 -26.99 -38.89
CA ALA A 151 18.42 -28.04 -39.86
C ALA A 151 19.48 -27.65 -40.92
N ASN A 152 19.78 -26.36 -41.05
CA ASN A 152 20.81 -25.82 -41.95
C ASN A 152 22.13 -25.45 -41.23
N GLN A 153 22.33 -25.95 -40.01
CA GLN A 153 23.60 -25.91 -39.26
C GLN A 153 24.31 -27.27 -39.28
#